data_AF-A0A357Y2V0-F1
#
_entry.id   AF-A0A357Y2V0-F1
#
_cell.length_a   1.000
_cell.length_b   1.000
_cell.length_c   1.000
_cell.angle_alpha   90.00
_cell.angle_beta   90.00
_cell.angle_gamma   90.00
#
_symmetry.space_group_name_H-M   'P 1'
#
loop_
_entity.id
_entity.type
_entity.pdbx_description
1 polymer ?
#
loop_
_entity_poly.entity_id
_entity_poly.type
_entity_poly.pdbx_seq_one_letter_code
_entity_poly.pdbx_strand_id
1 'polypeptide(L)'
;MYGIIQKSGMTDMREAELMEQQAVFHDIAGLMAMITRAGRESPTYQRIALYIEKNYLQIIFLTANELAVKMGVSQGSVSRFFMTLGYKGYNGFLRNLQEVVSQSLTGPQRLQLNNNAAVNPQHRRGILTQELRNMESLSEIAQGEAYEKMVAAIISPLPLYLVSARLSATLLPHLGYELNKMRANVHTVTPESPRWETLEVGRTDDCNVIVVSFPRYANSLIHFCQRMHRRHFPFLAVTDSRLSPIVPLAASTVLTPITTSSLFDVYSTPLMFFNILMQDAAKRMPDLQQRMAEIEAVEIENNVYFSR
;
A
#
# COMPACT_ATOMS: atom_id res chain seq x y z
N MET A 1 30.65 3.07 -50.12
CA MET A 1 30.58 1.76 -49.44
C MET A 1 29.56 1.89 -48.32
N TYR A 2 28.64 0.94 -48.24
CA TYR A 2 27.38 0.91 -47.49
C TYR A 2 27.50 0.96 -45.94
N GLY A 3 26.40 1.33 -45.28
CA GLY A 3 26.07 1.03 -43.87
C GLY A 3 25.35 2.21 -43.19
N ILE A 4 24.02 2.35 -43.19
CA ILE A 4 22.98 1.55 -42.47
C ILE A 4 23.42 1.17 -41.05
N ILE A 5 22.90 1.88 -40.04
CA ILE A 5 22.15 1.40 -38.86
C ILE A 5 21.87 2.63 -37.95
N GLN A 6 20.73 3.27 -38.16
CA GLN A 6 20.09 4.18 -37.20
C GLN A 6 18.57 3.99 -37.29
N LYS A 7 18.09 2.81 -36.88
CA LYS A 7 16.63 2.51 -36.77
C LYS A 7 16.25 1.49 -35.69
N SER A 8 17.11 1.24 -34.70
CA SER A 8 16.82 0.20 -33.68
C SER A 8 16.42 0.73 -32.28
N GLY A 9 16.51 2.04 -32.01
CA GLY A 9 16.22 2.59 -30.67
C GLY A 9 14.84 3.25 -30.49
N MET A 10 14.21 3.72 -31.58
CA MET A 10 12.89 4.38 -31.51
C MET A 10 11.70 3.42 -31.69
N THR A 11 11.96 2.19 -32.16
CA THR A 11 10.94 1.16 -32.34
C THR A 11 10.64 0.46 -31.02
N ASP A 12 11.66 0.25 -30.17
CA ASP A 12 11.54 -0.40 -28.85
C ASP A 12 10.81 0.47 -27.82
N MET A 13 11.04 1.79 -27.83
CA MET A 13 10.29 2.73 -26.97
C MET A 13 8.84 2.90 -27.43
N ARG A 14 8.58 2.91 -28.75
CA ARG A 14 7.20 2.92 -29.26
C ARG A 14 6.50 1.59 -29.03
N GLU A 15 7.19 0.46 -29.05
CA GLU A 15 6.62 -0.84 -28.67
C GLU A 15 6.37 -0.92 -27.16
N ALA A 16 7.21 -0.31 -26.31
CA ALA A 16 6.95 -0.19 -24.87
C ALA A 16 5.77 0.76 -24.56
N GLU A 17 5.66 1.90 -25.25
CA GLU A 17 4.53 2.84 -25.13
C GLU A 17 3.24 2.30 -25.77
N LEU A 18 3.33 1.49 -26.83
CA LEU A 18 2.19 0.76 -27.41
C LEU A 18 1.79 -0.48 -26.58
N MET A 19 2.68 -0.98 -25.71
CA MET A 19 2.38 -2.07 -24.77
C MET A 19 1.59 -1.62 -23.53
N GLU A 20 1.42 -0.30 -23.33
CA GLU A 20 0.79 0.28 -22.13
C GLU A 20 -0.68 0.70 -22.29
N GLN A 21 -1.29 0.55 -23.47
CA GLN A 21 -2.75 0.47 -23.59
C GLN A 21 -3.24 -0.97 -23.40
N GLN A 22 -2.77 -1.65 -22.34
CA GLN A 22 -3.41 -2.89 -21.92
C GLN A 22 -4.83 -2.57 -21.46
N ALA A 23 -5.78 -3.42 -21.82
CA ALA A 23 -7.11 -3.35 -21.26
C ALA A 23 -7.04 -3.61 -19.76
N VAL A 24 -6.87 -2.55 -18.98
CA VAL A 24 -6.77 -2.61 -17.54
C VAL A 24 -7.98 -1.92 -16.94
N PHE A 25 -8.84 -2.67 -16.25
CA PHE A 25 -9.83 -2.06 -15.35
C PHE A 25 -9.18 -1.75 -14.00
N HIS A 26 -9.67 -0.70 -13.32
CA HIS A 26 -9.13 -0.24 -12.04
C HIS A 26 -10.08 -0.50 -10.86
N ASP A 27 -11.33 -0.85 -11.15
CA ASP A 27 -12.37 -1.14 -10.18
C ASP A 27 -13.38 -2.17 -10.74
N ILE A 28 -14.32 -2.59 -9.88
CA ILE A 28 -15.36 -3.54 -10.26
C ILE A 28 -16.31 -2.95 -11.29
N ALA A 29 -16.60 -1.64 -11.24
CA ALA A 29 -17.46 -0.99 -12.22
C ALA A 29 -16.85 -1.06 -13.64
N GLY A 30 -15.54 -0.82 -13.76
CA GLY A 30 -14.77 -0.95 -14.98
C GLY A 30 -14.73 -2.40 -15.50
N LEU A 31 -14.57 -3.38 -14.60
CA LEU A 31 -14.71 -4.80 -14.95
C LEU A 31 -16.10 -5.08 -15.55
N MET A 32 -17.18 -4.65 -14.88
CA MET A 32 -18.55 -4.89 -15.34
C MET A 32 -18.84 -4.25 -16.69
N ALA A 33 -18.39 -3.01 -16.90
CA ALA A 33 -18.52 -2.33 -18.19
C ALA A 33 -17.78 -3.11 -19.31
N MET A 34 -16.56 -3.57 -19.01
CA MET A 34 -15.71 -4.29 -19.94
C MET A 34 -16.32 -5.65 -20.37
N ILE A 35 -16.77 -6.48 -19.41
CA ILE A 35 -17.36 -7.80 -19.73
C ILE A 35 -18.74 -7.68 -20.37
N THR A 36 -19.52 -6.65 -20.03
CA THR A 36 -20.83 -6.40 -20.65
C THR A 36 -20.69 -6.09 -22.14
N ARG A 37 -19.67 -5.32 -22.52
CA ARG A 37 -19.38 -5.01 -23.93
C ARG A 37 -19.05 -6.28 -24.72
N ALA A 38 -18.12 -7.09 -24.23
CA ALA A 38 -17.71 -8.32 -24.90
C ALA A 38 -18.81 -9.40 -24.92
N GLY A 39 -19.66 -9.44 -23.88
CA GLY A 39 -20.77 -10.36 -23.80
C GLY A 39 -21.80 -10.22 -24.92
N ARG A 40 -21.83 -9.09 -25.64
CA ARG A 40 -22.74 -8.85 -26.77
C ARG A 40 -22.29 -9.47 -28.08
N GLU A 41 -21.06 -9.97 -28.17
CA GLU A 41 -20.49 -10.46 -29.42
C GLU A 41 -20.92 -11.89 -29.79
N SER A 42 -21.19 -12.74 -28.80
CA SER A 42 -21.68 -14.11 -29.05
C SER A 42 -22.39 -14.71 -27.83
N PRO A 43 -23.27 -15.72 -28.01
CA PRO A 43 -23.89 -16.44 -26.89
C PRO A 43 -22.86 -17.06 -25.93
N THR A 44 -21.73 -17.53 -26.47
CA THR A 44 -20.61 -18.06 -25.66
C THR A 44 -19.98 -16.98 -24.80
N TYR A 45 -19.75 -15.78 -25.35
CA TYR A 45 -19.17 -14.66 -24.61
C TYR A 45 -20.13 -14.09 -23.59
N GLN A 46 -21.43 -14.04 -23.91
CA GLN A 46 -22.48 -13.67 -22.97
C GLN A 46 -22.47 -14.59 -21.74
N ARG A 47 -22.35 -15.91 -21.95
CA ARG A 47 -22.29 -16.89 -20.86
C ARG A 47 -21.03 -16.71 -20.00
N ILE A 48 -19.88 -16.44 -20.63
CA ILE A 48 -18.63 -16.16 -19.90
C ILE A 48 -18.77 -14.86 -19.07
N ALA A 49 -19.29 -13.79 -19.67
CA ALA A 49 -19.50 -12.50 -19.00
C ALA A 49 -20.45 -12.61 -17.79
N LEU A 50 -21.60 -13.28 -17.94
CA LEU A 50 -22.56 -13.52 -16.85
C LEU A 50 -21.96 -14.33 -15.70
N TYR A 51 -21.09 -15.29 -16.02
CA TYR A 51 -20.41 -16.06 -14.99
C TYR A 51 -19.40 -15.18 -14.24
N ILE A 52 -18.63 -14.34 -14.94
CA ILE A 52 -17.68 -13.39 -14.32
C ILE A 52 -18.40 -12.40 -13.42
N GLU A 53 -19.48 -11.78 -13.90
CA GLU A 53 -20.29 -10.82 -13.14
C GLU A 53 -20.70 -11.38 -11.77
N LYS A 54 -21.16 -12.63 -11.74
CA LYS A 54 -21.68 -13.28 -10.52
C LYS A 54 -20.59 -13.87 -9.63
N ASN A 55 -19.42 -14.21 -10.19
CA ASN A 55 -18.43 -15.05 -9.51
C ASN A 55 -17.00 -14.50 -9.57
N TYR A 56 -16.77 -13.22 -9.88
CA TYR A 56 -15.42 -12.67 -10.02
C TYR A 56 -14.51 -12.93 -8.81
N LEU A 57 -15.05 -12.90 -7.57
CA LEU A 57 -14.30 -13.26 -6.35
C LEU A 57 -13.93 -14.75 -6.25
N GLN A 58 -14.62 -15.65 -6.96
CA GLN A 58 -14.25 -17.07 -7.02
C GLN A 58 -13.25 -17.33 -8.16
N ILE A 59 -13.34 -16.55 -9.24
CA ILE A 59 -12.49 -16.73 -10.44
C ILE A 59 -11.02 -16.58 -10.12
N ILE A 60 -10.65 -15.71 -9.18
CA ILE A 60 -9.26 -15.52 -8.74
C ILE A 60 -8.57 -16.81 -8.26
N PHE A 61 -9.33 -17.86 -7.92
CA PHE A 61 -8.82 -19.15 -7.47
C PHE A 61 -8.79 -20.24 -8.54
N LEU A 62 -9.29 -19.96 -9.74
CA LEU A 62 -9.47 -20.97 -10.79
C LEU A 62 -8.40 -20.83 -11.87
N THR A 63 -7.90 -21.96 -12.35
CA THR A 63 -7.14 -22.05 -13.60
C THR A 63 -8.04 -21.81 -14.82
N ALA A 64 -7.46 -21.52 -15.98
CA ALA A 64 -8.22 -21.36 -17.23
C ALA A 64 -9.06 -22.60 -17.56
N ASN A 65 -8.55 -23.79 -17.23
CA ASN A 65 -9.24 -25.06 -17.48
C ASN A 65 -10.43 -25.25 -16.52
N GLU A 66 -10.23 -25.03 -15.21
CA GLU A 66 -11.32 -25.12 -14.22
C GLU A 66 -12.42 -24.09 -14.49
N LEU A 67 -12.04 -22.89 -14.93
CA LEU A 67 -12.98 -21.87 -15.36
C LEU A 67 -13.80 -22.32 -16.57
N ALA A 68 -13.13 -22.89 -17.58
CA ALA A 68 -13.78 -23.43 -18.78
C ALA A 68 -14.79 -24.53 -18.44
N VAL A 69 -14.39 -25.46 -17.56
CA VAL A 69 -15.25 -26.56 -17.06
C VAL A 69 -16.48 -25.99 -16.34
N LYS A 70 -16.31 -25.04 -15.40
CA LYS A 70 -17.42 -24.43 -14.66
C LYS A 70 -18.40 -23.64 -15.55
N MET A 71 -17.90 -23.04 -16.62
CA MET A 71 -18.71 -22.31 -17.59
C MET A 71 -19.29 -23.21 -18.68
N GLY A 72 -18.88 -24.48 -18.77
CA GLY A 72 -19.29 -25.42 -19.82
C GLY A 72 -18.83 -25.00 -21.23
N VAL A 73 -17.68 -24.35 -21.36
CA VAL A 73 -17.08 -23.88 -22.63
C VAL A 73 -15.74 -24.57 -22.87
N SER A 74 -15.21 -24.49 -24.10
CA SER A 74 -13.84 -24.91 -24.38
C SER A 74 -12.81 -23.93 -23.79
N GLN A 75 -11.64 -24.42 -23.38
CA GLN A 75 -10.52 -23.57 -22.95
C GLN A 75 -10.12 -22.55 -24.03
N GLY A 76 -10.21 -22.93 -25.31
CA GLY A 76 -9.97 -22.03 -26.43
C GLY A 76 -10.99 -20.88 -26.56
N SER A 77 -12.24 -21.11 -26.12
CA SER A 77 -13.27 -20.06 -26.03
C SER A 77 -12.97 -19.09 -24.88
N VAL A 78 -12.52 -19.60 -23.73
CA VAL A 78 -12.09 -18.78 -22.58
C VAL A 78 -10.90 -17.90 -22.96
N SER A 79 -9.86 -18.49 -23.58
CA SER A 79 -8.67 -17.74 -24.01
C SER A 79 -9.04 -16.62 -24.98
N ARG A 80 -9.85 -16.93 -26.01
CA ARG A 80 -10.31 -15.93 -27.00
C ARG A 80 -11.12 -14.82 -26.35
N PHE A 81 -12.01 -15.13 -25.41
CA PHE A 81 -12.78 -14.11 -24.69
C PHE A 81 -11.86 -13.08 -24.02
N PHE A 82 -10.84 -13.54 -23.28
CA PHE A 82 -9.90 -12.62 -22.62
C PHE A 82 -8.98 -11.88 -23.60
N MET A 83 -8.67 -12.47 -24.76
CA MET A 83 -7.96 -11.78 -25.83
C MET A 83 -8.82 -10.68 -26.46
N THR A 84 -10.12 -10.90 -26.67
CA THR A 84 -11.07 -9.86 -27.10
C THR A 84 -11.16 -8.72 -26.09
N LEU A 85 -11.03 -9.03 -24.80
CA LEU A 85 -10.96 -8.01 -23.77
C LEU A 85 -9.67 -7.18 -23.84
N GLY A 86 -8.63 -7.61 -24.57
CA GLY A 86 -7.34 -6.91 -24.68
C GLY A 86 -6.25 -7.47 -23.77
N TYR A 87 -6.45 -8.63 -23.15
CA TYR A 87 -5.44 -9.32 -22.35
C TYR A 87 -4.66 -10.34 -23.18
N LYS A 88 -3.42 -10.64 -22.77
CA LYS A 88 -2.63 -11.77 -23.27
C LYS A 88 -3.14 -13.12 -22.70
N GLY A 89 -4.43 -13.40 -22.90
CA GLY A 89 -5.16 -14.55 -22.37
C GLY A 89 -5.62 -14.41 -20.92
N TYR A 90 -6.11 -15.52 -20.35
CA TYR A 90 -6.72 -15.54 -19.02
C TYR A 90 -5.81 -15.07 -17.89
N ASN A 91 -4.53 -15.45 -17.91
CA ASN A 91 -3.60 -15.10 -16.82
C ASN A 91 -3.35 -13.59 -16.71
N GLY A 92 -3.41 -12.85 -17.82
CA GLY A 92 -3.32 -11.39 -17.80
C GLY A 92 -4.54 -10.76 -17.12
N PHE A 93 -5.74 -11.23 -17.48
CA PHE A 93 -6.99 -10.83 -16.81
C PHE A 93 -6.99 -11.19 -15.33
N LEU A 94 -6.57 -12.41 -14.99
CA LEU A 94 -6.56 -12.93 -13.64
C LEU A 94 -5.66 -12.07 -12.72
N ARG A 95 -4.50 -11.65 -13.22
CA ARG A 95 -3.58 -10.77 -12.48
C ARG A 95 -4.23 -9.42 -12.18
N ASN A 96 -4.82 -8.78 -13.18
CA ASN A 96 -5.54 -7.53 -12.98
C ASN A 96 -6.71 -7.70 -11.99
N LEU A 97 -7.51 -8.74 -12.15
CA LEU A 97 -8.62 -9.03 -11.23
C LEU A 97 -8.14 -9.19 -9.78
N GLN A 98 -7.04 -9.93 -9.57
CA GLN A 98 -6.44 -10.13 -8.26
C GLN A 98 -5.95 -8.81 -7.65
N GLU A 99 -5.37 -7.90 -8.43
CA GLU A 99 -4.96 -6.56 -7.98
C GLU A 99 -6.16 -5.75 -7.51
N VAL A 100 -7.23 -5.69 -8.32
CA VAL A 100 -8.45 -4.91 -8.02
C VAL A 100 -9.20 -5.43 -6.80
N VAL A 101 -9.27 -6.75 -6.59
CA VAL A 101 -10.00 -7.32 -5.44
C VAL A 101 -9.14 -7.54 -4.20
N SER A 102 -7.81 -7.33 -4.28
CA SER A 102 -6.85 -7.65 -3.23
C SER A 102 -7.23 -7.07 -1.85
N GLN A 103 -7.75 -5.84 -1.82
CA GLN A 103 -8.17 -5.16 -0.59
C GLN A 103 -9.43 -5.77 0.05
N SER A 104 -10.25 -6.48 -0.73
CA SER A 104 -11.49 -7.13 -0.26
C SER A 104 -11.27 -8.57 0.22
N LEU A 105 -10.07 -9.14 0.01
CA LEU A 105 -9.79 -10.52 0.38
C LEU A 105 -9.50 -10.69 1.87
N THR A 106 -10.07 -11.74 2.45
CA THR A 106 -9.74 -12.21 3.79
C THR A 106 -8.36 -12.87 3.85
N GLY A 107 -7.79 -13.01 5.05
CA GLY A 107 -6.51 -13.70 5.23
C GLY A 107 -6.49 -15.12 4.65
N PRO A 108 -7.49 -15.99 4.95
CA PRO A 108 -7.58 -17.33 4.35
C PRO A 108 -7.67 -17.33 2.82
N GLN A 109 -8.36 -16.35 2.23
CA GLN A 109 -8.45 -16.22 0.77
C GLN A 109 -7.10 -15.86 0.16
N ARG A 110 -6.34 -14.94 0.77
CA ARG A 110 -5.00 -14.62 0.28
C ARG A 110 -4.05 -15.82 0.39
N LEU A 111 -4.16 -16.62 1.45
CA LEU A 111 -3.44 -17.89 1.61
C LEU A 111 -3.72 -18.88 0.48
N GLN A 112 -4.99 -19.04 0.10
CA GLN A 112 -5.38 -19.92 -1.00
C GLN A 112 -4.79 -19.45 -2.34
N LEU A 113 -4.79 -18.13 -2.60
CA LEU A 113 -4.09 -17.57 -3.76
C LEU A 113 -2.60 -17.88 -3.71
N ASN A 114 -1.98 -17.79 -2.53
CA ASN A 114 -0.56 -18.11 -2.38
C ASN A 114 -0.28 -19.56 -2.70
N ASN A 115 -1.02 -20.51 -2.13
CA ASN A 115 -0.71 -21.93 -2.32
C ASN A 115 -0.75 -22.34 -3.79
N ASN A 116 -1.63 -21.71 -4.58
CA ASN A 116 -1.68 -21.90 -6.02
C ASN A 116 -0.49 -21.23 -6.76
N ALA A 117 0.14 -20.21 -6.17
CA ALA A 117 1.28 -19.45 -6.72
C ALA A 117 2.66 -19.87 -6.15
N ALA A 118 2.72 -20.49 -4.97
CA ALA A 118 3.90 -20.68 -4.13
C ALA A 118 4.90 -21.70 -4.69
N VAL A 119 4.50 -22.47 -5.70
CA VAL A 119 5.39 -23.39 -6.43
C VAL A 119 6.28 -22.63 -7.43
N ASN A 120 6.09 -21.32 -7.63
CA ASN A 120 6.80 -20.55 -8.65
C ASN A 120 7.88 -19.60 -8.08
N PRO A 121 9.19 -19.86 -8.32
CA PRO A 121 10.29 -18.93 -7.98
C PRO A 121 10.10 -17.50 -8.51
N GLN A 122 9.34 -17.34 -9.60
CA GLN A 122 9.01 -16.05 -10.20
C GLN A 122 8.15 -15.18 -9.27
N HIS A 123 7.39 -15.77 -8.34
CA HIS A 123 6.55 -15.04 -7.39
C HIS A 123 7.38 -14.26 -6.36
N ARG A 124 8.40 -14.90 -5.77
CA ARG A 124 9.33 -14.23 -4.83
C ARG A 124 10.07 -13.08 -5.52
N ARG A 125 10.54 -13.30 -6.75
CA ARG A 125 11.20 -12.26 -7.54
C ARG A 125 10.24 -11.10 -7.87
N GLY A 126 8.96 -11.39 -8.07
CA GLY A 126 7.91 -10.38 -8.24
C GLY A 126 7.77 -9.46 -7.04
N ILE A 127 7.67 -10.03 -5.82
CA ILE A 127 7.58 -9.25 -4.57
C ILE A 127 8.80 -8.35 -4.41
N LEU A 128 10.01 -8.88 -4.60
CA LEU A 128 11.25 -8.09 -4.48
C LEU A 128 11.33 -6.97 -5.51
N THR A 129 10.97 -7.27 -6.77
CA THR A 129 10.94 -6.26 -7.83
C THR A 129 9.96 -5.13 -7.50
N GLN A 130 8.78 -5.48 -6.96
CA GLN A 130 7.79 -4.50 -6.58
C GLN A 130 8.24 -3.65 -5.38
N GLU A 131 8.82 -4.26 -4.35
CA GLU A 131 9.35 -3.50 -3.21
C GLU A 131 10.48 -2.55 -3.62
N LEU A 132 11.38 -2.97 -4.51
CA LEU A 132 12.44 -2.07 -5.02
C LEU A 132 11.84 -0.84 -5.71
N ARG A 133 10.84 -1.04 -6.58
CA ARG A 133 10.13 0.07 -7.26
C ARG A 133 9.42 0.98 -6.25
N ASN A 134 8.76 0.40 -5.26
CA ASN A 134 8.09 1.16 -4.20
C ASN A 134 9.12 2.01 -3.44
N MET A 135 10.29 1.47 -3.10
CA MET A 135 11.35 2.20 -2.41
C MET A 135 11.96 3.31 -3.27
N GLU A 136 12.15 3.09 -4.57
CA GLU A 136 12.65 4.12 -5.50
C GLU A 136 11.75 5.37 -5.50
N SER A 137 10.43 5.18 -5.43
CA SER A 137 9.45 6.28 -5.38
C SER A 137 9.51 7.15 -4.11
N LEU A 138 10.16 6.67 -3.03
CA LEU A 138 10.25 7.42 -1.77
C LEU A 138 11.03 8.73 -1.93
N SER A 139 11.98 8.78 -2.86
CA SER A 139 12.77 9.99 -3.15
C SER A 139 11.92 11.16 -3.67
N GLU A 140 10.89 10.86 -4.47
CA GLU A 140 9.93 11.85 -4.96
C GLU A 140 8.92 12.23 -3.87
N ILE A 141 8.44 11.23 -3.11
CA ILE A 141 7.52 11.45 -1.98
C ILE A 141 8.13 12.39 -0.93
N ALA A 142 9.44 12.24 -0.66
CA ALA A 142 10.17 13.07 0.30
C ALA A 142 10.29 14.55 -0.12
N GLN A 143 9.98 14.91 -1.36
CA GLN A 143 9.98 16.30 -1.83
C GLN A 143 8.61 16.98 -1.72
N GLY A 144 7.57 16.25 -1.28
CA GLY A 144 6.20 16.75 -1.23
C GLY A 144 5.90 17.66 -0.02
N GLU A 145 4.96 18.60 -0.19
CA GLU A 145 4.51 19.48 0.89
C GLU A 145 3.95 18.71 2.10
N ALA A 146 3.23 17.61 1.84
CA ALA A 146 2.69 16.75 2.90
C ALA A 146 3.79 16.08 3.74
N TYR A 147 4.90 15.72 3.10
CA TYR A 147 6.07 15.18 3.78
C TYR A 147 6.75 16.24 4.66
N GLU A 148 6.94 17.45 4.12
CA GLU A 148 7.48 18.58 4.88
C GLU A 148 6.64 18.94 6.11
N LYS A 149 5.30 18.85 6.00
CA LYS A 149 4.40 18.99 7.16
C LYS A 149 4.63 17.91 8.23
N MET A 150 4.95 16.68 7.84
CA MET A 150 5.28 15.61 8.79
C MET A 150 6.63 15.84 9.46
N VAL A 151 7.64 16.31 8.72
CA VAL A 151 8.93 16.70 9.30
C VAL A 151 8.71 17.82 10.32
N ALA A 152 7.94 18.85 9.97
CA ALA A 152 7.59 19.94 10.87
C ALA A 152 6.87 19.47 12.15
N ALA A 153 5.95 18.51 12.02
CA ALA A 153 5.25 17.91 13.15
C ALA A 153 6.20 17.13 14.09
N ILE A 154 7.20 16.44 13.52
CA ILE A 154 8.20 15.68 14.29
C ILE A 154 9.15 16.60 15.05
N ILE A 155 9.61 17.71 14.45
CA ILE A 155 10.58 18.62 15.09
C ILE A 155 9.92 19.64 16.04
N SER A 156 8.61 19.83 15.95
CA SER A 156 7.86 20.75 16.82
C SER A 156 7.97 20.34 18.30
N PRO A 157 8.09 21.28 19.26
CA PRO A 157 8.16 20.93 20.68
C PRO A 157 6.84 20.36 21.25
N LEU A 158 5.71 20.50 20.54
CA LEU A 158 4.41 19.99 20.97
C LEU A 158 4.41 18.46 21.04
N PRO A 159 3.69 17.84 22.00
CA PRO A 159 3.51 16.38 22.05
C PRO A 159 3.14 15.78 20.69
N LEU A 160 3.74 14.64 20.37
CA LEU A 160 3.51 13.91 19.13
C LEU A 160 2.78 12.60 19.42
N TYR A 161 1.59 12.44 18.83
CA TYR A 161 0.79 11.22 18.91
C TYR A 161 0.87 10.45 17.61
N LEU A 162 1.37 9.23 17.68
CA LEU A 162 1.35 8.26 16.58
C LEU A 162 0.16 7.33 16.78
N VAL A 163 -0.80 7.37 15.86
CA VAL A 163 -2.07 6.65 15.99
C VAL A 163 -2.20 5.60 14.90
N SER A 164 -2.57 4.37 15.26
CA SER A 164 -2.83 3.31 14.28
C SER A 164 -3.61 2.14 14.88
N ALA A 165 -4.05 1.20 14.05
CA ALA A 165 -4.72 -0.03 14.48
C ALA A 165 -4.32 -1.24 13.61
N ARG A 166 -4.55 -2.45 14.14
CA ARG A 166 -4.27 -3.74 13.47
C ARG A 166 -2.80 -3.84 13.01
N LEU A 167 -2.57 -4.34 11.79
CA LEU A 167 -1.22 -4.57 11.26
C LEU A 167 -0.44 -3.25 11.15
N SER A 168 -1.07 -2.14 10.76
CA SER A 168 -0.41 -0.83 10.69
C SER A 168 0.13 -0.37 12.04
N ALA A 169 -0.50 -0.79 13.14
CA ALA A 169 -0.04 -0.46 14.48
C ALA A 169 1.28 -1.15 14.88
N THR A 170 1.70 -2.22 14.18
CA THR A 170 2.98 -2.87 14.47
C THR A 170 4.18 -2.01 14.12
N LEU A 171 3.99 -0.92 13.35
CA LEU A 171 5.04 0.07 13.10
C LEU A 171 5.27 0.97 14.32
N LEU A 172 4.23 1.23 15.12
CA LEU A 172 4.29 2.22 16.19
C LEU A 172 5.35 1.96 17.27
N PRO A 173 5.59 0.72 17.74
CA PRO A 173 6.64 0.46 18.73
C PRO A 173 8.04 0.83 18.22
N HIS A 174 8.35 0.56 16.96
CA HIS A 174 9.62 0.90 16.35
C HIS A 174 9.77 2.42 16.18
N LEU A 175 8.76 3.07 15.60
CA LEU A 175 8.75 4.53 15.45
C LEU A 175 8.81 5.25 16.79
N GLY A 176 8.04 4.76 17.77
CA GLY A 176 8.02 5.29 19.13
C GLY A 176 9.37 5.16 19.82
N TYR A 177 10.08 4.05 19.63
CA TYR A 177 11.42 3.85 20.16
C TYR A 177 12.42 4.88 19.60
N GLU A 178 12.49 5.01 18.26
CA GLU A 178 13.45 5.92 17.62
C GLU A 178 13.12 7.40 17.93
N LEU A 179 11.85 7.79 17.83
CA LEU A 179 11.44 9.16 18.09
C LEU A 179 11.59 9.56 19.57
N ASN A 180 11.41 8.65 20.54
CA ASN A 180 11.65 8.97 21.95
C ASN A 180 13.15 9.17 22.26
N LYS A 181 14.04 8.52 21.51
CA LYS A 181 15.48 8.84 21.56
C LYS A 181 15.75 10.23 20.98
N MET A 182 15.07 10.60 19.90
CA MET A 182 15.26 11.90 19.26
C MET A 182 14.69 13.07 20.07
N ARG A 183 13.55 12.90 20.76
CA ARG A 183 12.87 13.97 21.52
C ARG A 183 11.94 13.45 22.61
N ALA A 184 11.52 14.34 23.51
CA ALA A 184 10.50 14.06 24.50
C ALA A 184 9.07 14.12 23.93
N ASN A 185 8.12 13.58 24.72
CA ASN A 185 6.66 13.66 24.51
C ASN A 185 6.17 12.99 23.22
N VAL A 186 6.67 11.79 22.92
CA VAL A 186 6.19 10.96 21.81
C VAL A 186 5.36 9.81 22.38
N HIS A 187 4.11 9.70 21.93
CA HIS A 187 3.14 8.74 22.44
C HIS A 187 2.56 7.89 21.30
N THR A 188 2.49 6.58 21.52
CA THR A 188 1.76 5.67 20.64
C THR A 188 0.33 5.51 21.15
N VAL A 189 -0.63 5.46 20.22
CA VAL A 189 -2.06 5.35 20.52
C VAL A 189 -2.66 4.27 19.63
N THR A 190 -3.05 3.17 20.26
CA THR A 190 -3.76 2.03 19.64
C THR A 190 -5.15 1.88 20.26
N PRO A 191 -6.06 1.07 19.71
CA PRO A 191 -7.40 0.87 20.28
C PRO A 191 -7.44 0.48 21.76
N GLU A 192 -6.38 -0.16 22.26
CA GLU A 192 -6.24 -0.59 23.64
C GLU A 192 -5.74 0.52 24.58
N SER A 193 -5.25 1.64 24.02
CA SER A 193 -4.72 2.76 24.78
C SER A 193 -5.86 3.65 25.33
N PRO A 194 -5.84 4.11 26.58
CA PRO A 194 -6.83 5.05 27.10
C PRO A 194 -6.95 6.35 26.30
N ARG A 195 -5.85 6.77 25.65
CA ARG A 195 -5.81 7.91 24.75
C ARG A 195 -6.66 7.74 23.49
N TRP A 196 -7.02 6.51 23.11
CA TRP A 196 -7.88 6.23 21.96
C TRP A 196 -9.28 6.84 22.11
N GLU A 197 -9.77 6.99 23.34
CA GLU A 197 -11.10 7.55 23.64
C GLU A 197 -11.05 9.01 24.11
N THR A 198 -9.85 9.56 24.34
CA THR A 198 -9.68 10.86 25.00
C THR A 198 -8.85 11.88 24.20
N LEU A 199 -8.11 11.46 23.16
CA LEU A 199 -7.23 12.35 22.41
C LEU A 199 -8.00 13.53 21.81
N GLU A 200 -9.19 13.27 21.24
CA GLU A 200 -10.00 14.28 20.59
C GLU A 200 -10.78 15.20 21.56
N VAL A 201 -10.59 15.05 22.86
CA VAL A 201 -11.15 15.92 23.92
C VAL A 201 -10.18 17.05 24.29
N GLY A 202 -8.90 16.95 23.91
CA GLY A 202 -7.89 17.98 24.12
C GLY A 202 -8.07 19.22 23.23
N ARG A 203 -7.14 20.19 23.34
CA ARG A 203 -7.16 21.35 22.44
C ARG A 203 -6.53 20.95 21.11
N THR A 204 -7.02 21.50 20.01
CA THR A 204 -6.54 21.12 18.67
C THR A 204 -5.15 21.68 18.32
N ASP A 205 -4.65 22.65 19.09
CA ASP A 205 -3.40 23.39 18.89
C ASP A 205 -2.27 22.97 19.84
N ASP A 206 -2.52 22.00 20.74
CA ASP A 206 -1.59 21.62 21.79
C ASP A 206 -0.71 20.41 21.44
N CYS A 207 -0.98 19.73 20.32
CA CYS A 207 -0.24 18.54 19.92
C CYS A 207 -0.27 18.29 18.40
N ASN A 208 0.63 17.42 17.96
CA ASN A 208 0.68 16.91 16.60
C ASN A 208 0.20 15.47 16.58
N VAL A 209 -0.58 15.10 15.55
CA VAL A 209 -1.10 13.74 15.38
C VAL A 209 -0.73 13.21 14.01
N ILE A 210 -0.06 12.07 13.97
CA ILE A 210 0.23 11.30 12.75
C ILE A 210 -0.55 9.99 12.82
N VAL A 211 -1.43 9.77 11.85
CA VAL A 211 -2.23 8.55 11.71
C VAL A 211 -1.64 7.67 10.62
N VAL A 212 -1.37 6.40 10.93
CA VAL A 212 -0.83 5.42 9.98
C VAL A 212 -1.90 4.37 9.65
N SER A 213 -2.22 4.21 8.37
CA SER A 213 -3.27 3.29 7.91
C SER A 213 -2.94 2.69 6.55
N PHE A 214 -2.68 1.38 6.50
CA PHE A 214 -2.42 0.63 5.27
C PHE A 214 -3.58 -0.35 4.98
N PRO A 215 -3.60 -1.06 3.82
CA PRO A 215 -4.74 -1.83 3.34
C PRO A 215 -5.37 -2.78 4.36
N ARG A 216 -6.64 -3.12 4.08
CA ARG A 216 -7.58 -3.70 5.07
C ARG A 216 -7.82 -2.73 6.23
N TYR A 217 -8.08 -1.48 5.86
CA TYR A 217 -8.34 -0.35 6.74
C TYR A 217 -9.26 -0.72 7.89
N ALA A 218 -8.76 -0.57 9.12
CA ALA A 218 -9.50 -0.97 10.30
C ALA A 218 -10.66 -0.01 10.56
N ASN A 219 -11.89 -0.52 10.65
CA ASN A 219 -13.06 0.30 11.00
C ASN A 219 -12.87 1.05 12.33
N SER A 220 -12.18 0.46 13.30
CA SER A 220 -11.84 1.16 14.55
C SER A 220 -11.05 2.45 14.29
N LEU A 221 -10.01 2.39 13.44
CA LEU A 221 -9.19 3.57 13.09
C LEU A 221 -9.98 4.56 12.23
N ILE A 222 -10.82 4.09 11.31
CA ILE A 222 -11.71 4.95 10.52
C ILE A 222 -12.66 5.72 11.45
N HIS A 223 -13.30 5.02 12.40
CA HIS A 223 -14.19 5.65 13.38
C HIS A 223 -13.44 6.65 14.27
N PHE A 224 -12.21 6.33 14.70
CA PHE A 224 -11.34 7.26 15.42
C PHE A 224 -11.10 8.54 14.60
N CYS A 225 -10.69 8.41 13.34
CA CYS A 225 -10.44 9.56 12.45
C CYS A 225 -11.72 10.37 12.20
N GLN A 226 -12.87 9.72 12.08
CA GLN A 226 -14.16 10.40 11.95
C GLN A 226 -14.52 11.21 13.21
N ARG A 227 -14.22 10.70 14.42
CA ARG A 227 -14.43 11.45 15.67
C ARG A 227 -13.52 12.66 15.74
N MET A 228 -12.23 12.51 15.41
CA MET A 228 -11.26 13.61 15.33
C MET A 228 -11.76 14.69 14.35
N HIS A 229 -12.12 14.29 13.12
CA HIS A 229 -12.58 15.19 12.08
C HIS A 229 -13.86 15.95 12.47
N ARG A 230 -14.87 15.27 13.05
CA ARG A 230 -16.10 15.92 13.54
C ARG A 230 -15.85 16.96 14.63
N ARG A 231 -14.74 16.86 15.36
CA ARG A 231 -14.32 17.83 16.39
C ARG A 231 -13.32 18.85 15.86
N HIS A 232 -13.09 18.90 14.55
CA HIS A 232 -12.09 19.75 13.90
C HIS A 232 -10.66 19.55 14.44
N PHE A 233 -10.36 18.34 14.93
CA PHE A 233 -9.03 18.00 15.40
C PHE A 233 -8.15 17.54 14.22
N PRO A 234 -7.15 18.33 13.80
CA PRO A 234 -6.36 18.02 12.61
C PRO A 234 -5.39 16.87 12.87
N PHE A 235 -5.16 16.05 11.84
CA PHE A 235 -4.11 15.03 11.85
C PHE A 235 -3.48 14.88 10.46
N LEU A 236 -2.23 14.42 10.44
CA LEU A 236 -1.50 14.05 9.23
C LEU A 236 -1.68 12.55 8.99
N ALA A 237 -1.97 12.12 7.76
CA ALA A 237 -2.18 10.73 7.42
C ALA A 237 -1.02 10.15 6.60
N VAL A 238 -0.60 8.93 6.92
CA VAL A 238 0.28 8.08 6.09
C VAL A 238 -0.53 6.86 5.66
N THR A 239 -0.72 6.70 4.35
CA THR A 239 -1.55 5.61 3.79
C THR A 239 -1.09 5.22 2.39
N ASP A 240 -1.61 4.14 1.82
CA ASP A 240 -1.17 3.61 0.51
C ASP A 240 -1.88 4.23 -0.70
N SER A 241 -3.07 4.80 -0.52
CA SER A 241 -3.94 5.18 -1.64
C SER A 241 -4.73 6.45 -1.37
N ARG A 242 -4.96 7.23 -2.44
CA ARG A 242 -5.89 8.38 -2.42
C ARG A 242 -7.33 7.97 -2.09
N LEU A 243 -7.67 6.70 -2.31
CA LEU A 243 -8.99 6.13 -2.02
C LEU A 243 -9.11 5.63 -0.57
N SER A 244 -8.04 5.75 0.22
CA SER A 244 -8.09 5.38 1.64
C SER A 244 -9.16 6.20 2.37
N PRO A 245 -9.99 5.57 3.23
CA PRO A 245 -11.13 6.21 3.88
C PRO A 245 -10.72 7.32 4.86
N ILE A 246 -9.45 7.39 5.25
CA ILE A 246 -8.94 8.45 6.14
C ILE A 246 -8.43 9.69 5.39
N VAL A 247 -8.19 9.59 4.07
CA VAL A 247 -7.72 10.71 3.22
C VAL A 247 -8.65 11.93 3.29
N PRO A 248 -9.99 11.80 3.09
CA PRO A 248 -10.88 12.97 3.14
C PRO A 248 -11.04 13.56 4.54
N LEU A 249 -10.56 12.86 5.59
CA LEU A 249 -10.67 13.28 6.98
C LEU A 249 -9.40 14.00 7.48
N ALA A 250 -8.26 13.74 6.84
CA ALA A 250 -6.94 14.24 7.23
C ALA A 250 -6.70 15.67 6.75
N ALA A 251 -5.89 16.42 7.50
CA ALA A 251 -5.46 17.76 7.11
C ALA A 251 -4.44 17.73 5.97
N SER A 252 -3.61 16.69 5.93
CA SER A 252 -2.64 16.43 4.87
C SER A 252 -2.30 14.95 4.85
N THR A 253 -2.03 14.40 3.67
CA THR A 253 -1.77 12.96 3.49
C THR A 253 -0.50 12.73 2.69
N VAL A 254 0.36 11.83 3.18
CA VAL A 254 1.44 11.22 2.40
C VAL A 254 1.02 9.84 1.93
N LEU A 255 1.19 9.61 0.63
CA LEU A 255 0.92 8.32 0.00
C LEU A 255 2.20 7.51 -0.04
N THR A 256 2.25 6.44 0.74
CA THR A 256 3.40 5.54 0.83
C THR A 256 3.02 4.18 0.22
N PRO A 257 3.60 3.78 -0.92
CA PRO A 257 3.22 2.56 -1.59
C PRO A 257 3.53 1.33 -0.74
N ILE A 258 2.75 0.27 -0.99
CA ILE A 258 2.88 -0.99 -0.26
C ILE A 258 2.75 -2.16 -1.22
N THR A 259 3.64 -3.15 -1.11
CA THR A 259 3.43 -4.41 -1.83
C THR A 259 2.41 -5.23 -1.07
N THR A 260 1.22 -5.37 -1.64
CA THR A 260 0.24 -6.33 -1.14
C THR A 260 0.71 -7.74 -1.45
N SER A 261 0.94 -8.53 -0.42
CA SER A 261 1.33 -9.94 -0.54
C SER A 261 0.21 -10.86 -0.07
N SER A 262 0.40 -12.15 -0.31
CA SER A 262 -0.59 -13.22 -0.21
C SER A 262 -0.98 -13.59 1.22
N LEU A 263 -0.50 -12.91 2.25
CA LEU A 263 -0.82 -13.23 3.64
C LEU A 263 -0.92 -11.96 4.48
N PHE A 264 0.19 -11.22 4.48
CA PHE A 264 0.33 -9.92 5.11
C PHE A 264 0.96 -8.99 4.09
N ASP A 265 0.57 -7.73 4.11
CA ASP A 265 1.19 -6.73 3.25
C ASP A 265 2.63 -6.46 3.71
N VAL A 266 3.49 -6.07 2.78
CA VAL A 266 4.93 -5.92 3.03
C VAL A 266 5.24 -4.51 3.51
N TYR A 267 5.74 -4.39 4.74
CA TYR A 267 5.95 -3.09 5.40
C TYR A 267 7.37 -2.53 5.25
N SER A 268 8.23 -3.12 4.40
CA SER A 268 9.59 -2.61 4.20
C SER A 268 9.62 -1.20 3.60
N THR A 269 8.78 -0.91 2.61
CA THR A 269 8.66 0.46 2.07
C THR A 269 8.10 1.46 3.10
N PRO A 270 6.97 1.20 3.79
CA PRO A 270 6.52 2.05 4.90
C PRO A 270 7.57 2.30 5.98
N LEU A 271 8.30 1.27 6.39
CA LEU A 271 9.35 1.39 7.39
C LEU A 271 10.50 2.27 6.87
N MET A 272 10.94 2.05 5.63
CA MET A 272 11.97 2.88 4.99
C MET A 272 11.52 4.35 4.88
N PHE A 273 10.26 4.60 4.51
CA PHE A 273 9.68 5.94 4.48
C PHE A 273 9.84 6.67 5.82
N PHE A 274 9.48 6.01 6.93
CA PHE A 274 9.64 6.60 8.25
C PHE A 274 11.11 6.79 8.63
N ASN A 275 12.01 5.88 8.26
CA ASN A 275 13.45 6.04 8.51
C ASN A 275 14.01 7.27 7.80
N ILE A 276 13.63 7.50 6.54
CA ILE A 276 14.02 8.72 5.79
C ILE A 276 13.42 9.96 6.48
N LEU A 277 12.13 9.92 6.84
CA LEU A 277 11.43 10.99 7.56
C LEU A 277 12.13 11.36 8.87
N MET A 278 12.55 10.37 9.66
CA MET A 278 13.25 10.57 10.92
C MET A 278 14.67 11.11 10.69
N GLN A 279 15.39 10.64 9.66
CA GLN A 279 16.71 11.20 9.30
C GLN A 279 16.62 12.67 8.89
N ASP A 280 15.61 13.05 8.12
CA ASP A 280 15.45 14.44 7.69
C ASP A 280 14.95 15.35 8.82
N ALA A 281 14.13 14.82 9.73
CA ALA A 281 13.82 15.51 10.98
C ALA A 281 15.06 15.69 11.87
N ALA A 282 15.87 14.65 12.03
CA ALA A 282 17.09 14.66 12.85
C ALA A 282 18.06 15.77 12.44
N LYS A 283 18.27 15.97 11.14
CA LYS A 283 19.13 17.04 10.59
C LYS A 283 18.67 18.44 10.98
N ARG A 284 17.40 18.62 11.35
CA ARG A 284 16.78 19.91 11.69
C ARG A 284 16.62 20.12 13.19
N MET A 285 17.11 19.19 14.02
CA MET A 285 17.02 19.25 15.49
C MET A 285 18.38 19.65 16.09
N PRO A 286 18.55 20.90 16.56
CA PRO A 286 19.85 21.42 16.99
C PRO A 286 20.42 20.68 18.21
N ASP A 287 19.57 20.30 19.17
CA ASP A 287 19.99 19.70 20.44
C ASP A 287 20.11 18.16 20.37
N LEU A 288 19.86 17.57 19.20
CA LEU A 288 19.82 16.11 19.06
C LEU A 288 21.17 15.46 19.38
N GLN A 289 22.28 16.08 18.97
CA GLN A 289 23.61 15.53 19.22
C GLN A 289 23.90 15.43 20.74
N GLN A 290 23.57 16.47 21.50
CA GLN A 290 23.74 16.46 22.95
C GLN A 290 22.85 15.40 23.59
N ARG A 291 21.56 15.35 23.22
CA ARG A 291 20.62 14.36 23.72
C ARG A 291 21.10 12.93 23.47
N MET A 292 21.63 12.64 22.28
CA MET A 292 22.15 11.31 21.95
C MET A 292 23.37 10.96 22.80
N ALA A 293 24.26 11.91 23.08
CA ALA A 293 25.41 11.70 23.97
C ALA A 293 24.98 11.41 25.42
N GLU A 294 23.95 12.10 25.92
CA GLU A 294 23.38 11.85 27.25
C GLU A 294 22.74 10.45 27.34
N ILE A 295 22.04 10.01 26.30
CA ILE A 295 21.46 8.66 26.20
C ILE A 295 22.58 7.61 26.16
N GLU A 296 23.60 7.82 25.34
CA GLU A 296 24.74 6.90 25.22
C GLU A 296 25.48 6.74 26.55
N ALA A 297 25.66 7.81 27.32
CA ALA A 297 26.24 7.74 28.67
C ALA A 297 25.44 6.81 29.60
N VAL A 298 24.11 6.90 29.56
CA VAL A 298 23.21 6.00 30.33
C VAL A 298 23.28 4.56 29.80
N GLU A 299 23.43 4.35 28.50
CA GLU A 299 23.56 3.01 27.91
C GLU A 299 24.89 2.34 28.28
N ILE A 300 25.97 3.12 28.35
CA ILE A 300 27.27 2.68 28.85
C ILE A 300 27.19 2.31 30.33
N GLU A 301 26.60 3.18 31.16
CA GLU A 301 26.40 2.91 32.60
C GLU A 301 25.62 1.62 32.84
N ASN A 302 24.60 1.37 32.03
CA ASN A 302 23.76 0.18 32.11
C ASN A 302 24.34 -1.06 31.41
N ASN A 303 25.52 -0.97 30.78
CA ASN A 303 26.15 -2.04 30.02
C ASN A 303 25.19 -2.66 28.98
N VAL A 304 24.47 -1.81 28.23
CA VAL A 304 23.44 -2.24 27.27
C VAL A 304 24.05 -3.01 26.09
N TYR A 305 25.24 -2.62 25.66
CA TYR A 305 25.91 -3.21 24.51
C TYR A 305 26.90 -4.29 24.94
N PHE A 306 26.94 -5.38 24.17
CA PHE A 306 27.90 -6.44 24.38
C PHE A 306 29.33 -5.98 24.08
N SER A 307 30.18 -5.90 25.11
CA SER A 307 31.63 -5.70 24.99
C SER A 307 32.38 -7.04 25.05
N ARG A 308 33.27 -7.29 24.08
CA ARG A 308 34.19 -8.44 24.08
C ARG A 308 35.46 -8.18 24.87
#